data_AF-A0A2D5B7P7-F1
#
_entry.id   AF-A0A2D5B7P7-F1
#
_cell.length_a   1.000
_cell.length_b   1.000
_cell.length_c   1.000
_cell.angle_alpha   90.00
_cell.angle_beta   90.00
_cell.angle_gamma   90.00
#
_symmetry.space_group_name_H-M   'P 1'
#
loop_
_entity.id
_entity.type
_entity.pdbx_description
1 polymer ?
#
loop_
_entity_poly.entity_id
_entity_poly.type
_entity_poly.pdbx_seq_one_letter_code
_entity_poly.pdbx_strand_id
1 'polypeptide(L)'
;MPMTRLPLIALLLTTLLIAGCYTPQGGLMSSSTGALTYYSTAEEPKTIMILDMRNGENIFEMKIPVGKQLVMQFHDESGDDAVYTPDLMKYEVMEIGTSFGSLNNSITVPNAYSRRIDVFIRQGEKYEAPEPNRPLRTDEMGDRPAGWTPAGGKDDYRDDPMTTYDD
;
A
#
# COMPACT_ATOMS: atom_id res chain seq x y z
N MET A 1 48.46 22.86 2.46
CA MET A 1 47.08 23.33 2.22
C MET A 1 46.25 22.18 1.67
N PRO A 2 45.33 21.57 2.43
CA PRO A 2 44.46 20.52 1.91
C PRO A 2 43.18 21.13 1.33
N MET A 3 43.15 21.37 0.02
CA MET A 3 41.96 21.87 -0.70
C MET A 3 41.49 20.85 -1.73
N THR A 4 40.94 19.71 -1.29
CA THR A 4 40.33 18.73 -2.23
C THR A 4 39.06 18.05 -1.70
N ARG A 5 38.53 18.42 -0.52
CA ARG A 5 37.34 17.79 0.06
C ARG A 5 36.01 18.49 -0.23
N LEU A 6 36.04 19.64 -0.90
CA LEU A 6 34.84 20.45 -1.18
C LEU A 6 33.97 19.99 -2.38
N PRO A 7 34.48 19.37 -3.47
CA PRO A 7 33.63 19.09 -4.63
C PRO A 7 32.77 17.82 -4.47
N LEU A 8 33.12 16.93 -3.54
CA LEU A 8 32.39 15.66 -3.34
C LEU A 8 31.03 15.88 -2.66
N ILE A 9 30.92 16.89 -1.79
CA ILE A 9 29.69 17.22 -1.05
C ILE A 9 28.66 17.88 -1.98
N ALA A 10 29.12 18.72 -2.92
CA ALA A 10 28.23 19.38 -3.89
C ALA A 10 27.62 18.41 -4.91
N LEU A 11 28.33 17.33 -5.25
CA LEU A 11 27.83 16.28 -6.16
C LEU A 11 26.85 15.33 -5.46
N LEU A 12 26.98 15.13 -4.13
CA LEU A 12 26.05 14.29 -3.37
C LEU A 12 24.70 14.98 -3.11
N LEU A 13 24.68 16.32 -3.06
CA LEU A 13 23.43 17.08 -2.86
C LEU A 13 22.54 17.13 -4.10
N THR A 14 23.11 16.89 -5.30
CA THR A 14 22.38 16.98 -6.58
C THR A 14 21.66 15.69 -6.95
N THR A 15 22.03 14.53 -6.39
CA THR A 15 21.37 13.25 -6.68
C THR A 15 20.07 13.03 -5.90
N LEU A 16 19.82 13.78 -4.82
CA LEU A 16 18.59 13.68 -4.02
C LEU A 16 17.36 14.36 -4.65
N LEU A 17 17.56 15.21 -5.66
CA LEU A 17 16.48 16.02 -6.27
C LEU A 17 15.76 15.32 -7.44
N ILE A 18 16.19 14.11 -7.83
CA ILE A 18 15.58 13.36 -8.94
C ILE A 18 14.55 12.33 -8.43
N ALA A 19 14.34 12.21 -7.12
CA ALA A 19 13.19 11.49 -6.58
C ALA A 19 11.92 12.31 -6.86
N GLY A 20 11.22 11.98 -7.94
CA GLY A 20 9.92 12.54 -8.27
C GLY A 20 8.90 12.19 -7.19
N CYS A 21 8.85 12.99 -6.12
CA CYS A 21 7.85 12.88 -5.07
C CYS A 21 6.48 13.23 -5.64
N TYR A 22 5.61 12.23 -5.78
CA TYR A 22 4.18 12.51 -5.82
C TYR A 22 3.70 12.80 -4.38
N THR A 23 2.69 13.65 -4.24
CA THR A 23 1.97 13.83 -2.97
C THR A 23 0.58 13.22 -3.12
N PRO A 24 0.22 12.18 -2.34
CA PRO A 24 -1.12 11.60 -2.39
C PRO A 24 -2.11 12.63 -1.87
N GLN A 25 -3.14 12.90 -2.68
CA GLN A 25 -4.10 13.93 -2.38
C GLN A 25 -5.39 13.30 -1.85
N GLY A 26 -5.67 13.53 -0.57
CA GLY A 26 -6.82 12.94 0.15
C GLY A 26 -7.33 13.79 1.32
N GLY A 27 -7.15 15.11 1.27
CA GLY A 27 -7.59 16.06 2.31
C GLY A 27 -8.67 17.05 1.84
N LEU A 28 -9.12 17.94 2.75
CA LEU A 28 -10.20 18.93 2.52
C LEU A 28 -9.95 19.88 1.32
N MET A 29 -8.69 19.99 0.87
CA MET A 29 -8.26 20.83 -0.26
C MET A 29 -7.61 19.94 -1.34
N SER A 30 -8.41 19.10 -2.00
CA SER A 30 -7.94 18.36 -3.17
C SER A 30 -7.82 19.32 -4.36
N SER A 31 -6.59 19.63 -4.79
CA SER A 31 -6.37 20.32 -6.06
C SER A 31 -6.66 19.33 -7.20
N SER A 32 -7.30 19.81 -8.26
CA SER A 32 -7.79 18.99 -9.38
C SER A 32 -6.70 18.29 -10.21
N THR A 33 -5.43 18.35 -9.80
CA THR A 33 -4.25 17.93 -10.59
C THR A 33 -3.31 16.98 -9.83
N GLY A 34 -3.63 16.58 -8.59
CA GLY A 34 -2.74 15.70 -7.84
C GLY A 34 -3.03 14.22 -8.00
N ALA A 35 -2.22 13.43 -7.31
CA ALA A 35 -2.26 11.98 -7.41
C ALA A 35 -3.52 11.39 -6.78
N LEU A 36 -4.22 10.56 -7.54
CA LEU A 36 -5.38 9.79 -7.11
C LEU A 36 -4.90 8.55 -6.37
N THR A 37 -5.41 8.33 -5.17
CA THR A 37 -5.04 7.17 -4.34
C THR A 37 -6.26 6.32 -4.03
N TYR A 38 -6.17 5.03 -4.32
CA TYR A 38 -7.19 4.03 -4.01
C TYR A 38 -6.59 2.98 -3.09
N TYR A 39 -7.08 2.90 -1.86
CA TYR A 39 -6.64 1.90 -0.89
C TYR A 39 -7.52 0.65 -0.96
N SER A 40 -6.93 -0.51 -0.66
CA SER A 40 -7.60 -1.81 -0.71
C SER A 40 -7.40 -2.53 0.62
N THR A 41 -8.46 -2.59 1.44
CA THR A 41 -8.46 -3.31 2.71
C THR A 41 -9.04 -4.71 2.53
N ALA A 42 -8.98 -5.55 3.58
CA ALA A 42 -9.56 -6.90 3.54
C ALA A 42 -11.09 -6.88 3.41
N GLU A 43 -11.72 -5.86 4.00
CA GLU A 43 -13.18 -5.68 3.98
C GLU A 43 -13.68 -5.11 2.64
N GLU A 44 -12.84 -4.29 1.98
CA GLU A 44 -13.16 -3.69 0.67
C GLU A 44 -12.01 -3.87 -0.34
N PRO A 45 -11.77 -5.10 -0.85
CA PRO A 45 -10.73 -5.30 -1.85
C PRO A 45 -11.11 -4.64 -3.17
N LYS A 46 -10.34 -3.65 -3.63
CA LYS A 46 -10.68 -2.87 -4.83
C LYS A 46 -10.00 -3.38 -6.10
N THR A 47 -10.67 -3.18 -7.24
CA THR A 47 -10.13 -3.31 -8.60
C THR A 47 -10.40 -2.02 -9.33
N ILE A 48 -9.38 -1.47 -9.99
CA ILE A 48 -9.48 -0.23 -10.74
C ILE A 48 -9.38 -0.56 -12.23
N MET A 49 -10.27 0.04 -13.02
CA MET A 49 -10.25 -0.05 -14.48
C MET A 49 -10.28 1.35 -15.08
N ILE A 50 -9.59 1.54 -16.21
CA ILE A 50 -9.63 2.76 -16.99
C ILE A 50 -10.18 2.43 -18.37
N LEU A 51 -11.32 3.03 -18.67
CA LEU A 51 -12.04 2.86 -19.92
C LEU A 51 -11.81 4.07 -20.83
N ASP A 52 -11.59 3.82 -22.11
CA ASP A 52 -11.73 4.83 -23.16
C ASP A 52 -13.21 4.99 -23.51
N MET A 53 -13.75 6.20 -23.30
CA MET A 53 -15.15 6.52 -23.54
C MET A 53 -15.50 6.61 -25.03
N ARG A 54 -14.51 6.70 -25.93
CA ARG A 54 -14.71 6.84 -27.38
C ARG A 54 -15.07 5.51 -28.04
N ASN A 55 -14.42 4.43 -27.61
CA ASN A 55 -14.59 3.09 -28.17
C ASN A 55 -15.07 2.04 -27.14
N GLY A 56 -15.11 2.37 -25.84
CA GLY A 56 -15.49 1.46 -24.77
C GLY A 56 -14.41 0.43 -24.42
N GLU A 57 -13.16 0.65 -24.83
CA GLU A 57 -12.06 -0.26 -24.58
C GLU A 57 -11.47 -0.07 -23.19
N ASN A 58 -11.08 -1.18 -22.55
CA ASN A 58 -10.37 -1.17 -21.29
C ASN A 58 -8.86 -1.05 -21.54
N ILE A 59 -8.27 0.06 -21.12
CA ILE A 59 -6.85 0.37 -21.35
C ILE A 59 -5.99 -0.12 -20.18
N PHE A 60 -6.55 -0.14 -18.98
CA PHE A 60 -5.83 -0.48 -17.77
C PHE A 60 -6.76 -1.16 -16.79
N GLU A 61 -6.36 -2.32 -16.28
CA GLU A 61 -7.05 -3.00 -15.19
C GLU A 61 -6.03 -3.46 -14.16
N MET A 62 -6.30 -3.13 -12.90
CA MET A 62 -5.48 -3.62 -11.81
C MET A 62 -6.30 -3.99 -10.59
N LYS A 63 -6.08 -5.24 -10.15
CA LYS A 63 -6.53 -5.74 -8.85
C LYS A 63 -5.53 -5.29 -7.80
N ILE A 64 -5.94 -4.36 -6.95
CA ILE A 64 -5.08 -3.87 -5.87
C ILE A 64 -4.96 -4.97 -4.81
N PRO A 65 -3.74 -5.38 -4.41
CA PRO A 65 -3.58 -6.34 -3.33
C PRO A 65 -4.14 -5.80 -2.00
N VAL A 66 -4.64 -6.69 -1.14
CA VAL A 66 -5.11 -6.30 0.19
C VAL A 66 -3.94 -5.77 1.03
N GLY A 67 -4.18 -4.69 1.78
CA GLY A 67 -3.15 -3.99 2.55
C GLY A 67 -2.32 -3.00 1.74
N LYS A 68 -2.61 -2.84 0.45
CA LYS A 68 -1.93 -1.90 -0.46
C LYS A 68 -2.84 -0.78 -0.93
N GLN A 69 -2.22 0.26 -1.47
CA GLN A 69 -2.87 1.34 -2.19
C GLN A 69 -2.30 1.46 -3.60
N LEU A 70 -3.17 1.74 -4.58
CA LEU A 70 -2.76 2.18 -5.91
C LEU A 70 -2.72 3.70 -5.91
N VAL A 71 -1.58 4.25 -6.31
CA VAL A 71 -1.44 5.68 -6.58
C VAL A 71 -1.29 5.87 -8.08
N MET A 72 -2.08 6.79 -8.65
CA MET A 72 -2.04 7.13 -10.06
C MET A 72 -1.95 8.65 -10.22
N GLN A 73 -1.14 9.09 -11.17
CA GLN A 73 -1.03 10.49 -11.56
C GLN A 73 -1.09 10.60 -13.08
N PHE A 74 -1.88 11.54 -13.57
CA PHE A 74 -1.98 11.84 -14.99
C PHE A 74 -1.13 13.06 -15.33
N HIS A 75 -0.40 12.98 -16.43
CA HIS A 75 0.38 14.05 -17.00
C HIS A 75 -0.16 14.33 -18.39
N ASP A 76 -0.71 15.53 -18.57
CA ASP A 76 -1.28 15.97 -19.83
C ASP A 76 -0.18 16.11 -20.90
N GLU A 77 -0.53 15.83 -22.16
CA GLU A 77 0.36 16.00 -23.34
C GLU A 77 1.73 15.30 -23.24
N SER A 78 1.83 14.27 -22.40
CA SER A 78 3.06 13.52 -22.15
C SER A 78 3.02 12.09 -22.70
N GLY A 79 1.97 11.76 -23.45
CA GLY A 79 1.79 10.46 -24.09
C GLY A 79 2.47 10.35 -25.47
N ASP A 80 2.33 9.18 -26.09
CA ASP A 80 3.02 8.83 -27.33
C ASP A 80 2.24 9.24 -28.59
N ASP A 81 0.91 9.40 -28.51
CA ASP A 81 0.03 9.75 -29.63
C ASP A 81 -0.82 10.98 -29.30
N ALA A 82 -0.57 12.09 -30.00
CA ALA A 82 -1.26 13.37 -29.76
C ALA A 82 -2.78 13.34 -30.01
N VAL A 83 -3.30 12.34 -30.72
CA VAL A 83 -4.71 12.23 -31.08
C VAL A 83 -5.41 11.18 -30.23
N TYR A 84 -4.85 9.97 -30.15
CA TYR A 84 -5.51 8.85 -29.48
C TYR A 84 -5.13 8.74 -28.01
N THR A 85 -3.85 8.82 -27.64
CA THR A 85 -3.40 8.67 -26.25
C THR A 85 -2.44 9.80 -25.86
N PRO A 86 -2.94 11.06 -25.81
CA PRO A 86 -2.09 12.24 -25.61
C PRO A 86 -1.55 12.37 -24.19
N ASP A 87 -2.16 11.72 -23.20
CA ASP A 87 -1.78 11.85 -21.79
C ASP A 87 -0.97 10.64 -21.34
N LEU A 88 -0.15 10.81 -20.30
CA LEU A 88 0.61 9.74 -19.65
C LEU A 88 0.07 9.51 -18.25
N MET A 89 -0.35 8.29 -17.95
CA MET A 89 -0.61 7.87 -16.58
C MET A 89 0.64 7.23 -16.00
N LYS A 90 1.13 7.76 -14.88
CA LYS A 90 2.10 7.09 -14.01
C LYS A 90 1.39 6.45 -12.83
N TYR A 91 1.82 5.27 -12.42
CA TYR A 91 1.19 4.56 -11.32
C TYR A 91 2.17 3.67 -10.56
N GLU A 92 1.79 3.32 -9.33
CA GLU A 92 2.53 2.38 -8.48
C GLU A 92 1.61 1.78 -7.42
N VAL A 93 1.92 0.56 -6.98
CA VAL A 93 1.28 -0.07 -5.82
C VAL A 93 2.18 0.09 -4.60
N MET A 94 1.65 0.68 -3.54
CA MET A 94 2.40 0.99 -2.32
C MET A 94 1.70 0.45 -1.08
N GLU A 95 2.38 0.42 0.07
CA GLU A 95 1.73 0.15 1.36
C GLU A 95 0.68 1.23 1.66
N ILE A 96 -0.44 0.85 2.29
CA ILE A 96 -1.43 1.82 2.75
C ILE A 96 -0.80 2.81 3.72
N GLY A 97 -1.10 4.10 3.53
CA GLY A 97 -0.57 5.19 4.36
C GLY A 97 0.79 5.72 3.90
N THR A 98 1.37 5.13 2.85
CA THR A 98 2.55 5.68 2.19
C THR A 98 2.20 7.05 1.59
N SER A 99 2.88 8.10 2.06
CA SER A 99 2.61 9.48 1.64
C SER A 99 3.64 10.05 0.66
N PHE A 100 4.70 9.31 0.35
CA PHE A 100 5.78 9.72 -0.55
C PHE A 100 6.33 8.51 -1.28
N GLY A 101 6.81 8.72 -2.50
CA GLY A 101 7.45 7.69 -3.31
C GLY A 101 7.55 8.12 -4.77
N SER A 102 8.12 7.25 -5.59
CA SER A 102 8.19 7.43 -7.05
C SER A 102 7.20 6.50 -7.74
N LEU A 103 6.52 7.00 -8.78
CA LEU A 103 5.66 6.20 -9.65
C LEU A 103 6.51 5.68 -10.82
N ASN A 104 6.90 4.41 -10.79
CA ASN A 104 7.87 3.86 -11.74
C ASN A 104 7.21 3.25 -12.96
N ASN A 105 5.93 2.89 -12.87
CA ASN A 105 5.17 2.37 -14.00
C ASN A 105 4.46 3.50 -14.73
N SER A 106 4.36 3.38 -16.05
CA SER A 106 3.66 4.36 -16.88
C SER A 106 2.98 3.71 -18.08
N ILE A 107 1.86 4.29 -18.49
CA ILE A 107 1.09 3.89 -19.67
C ILE A 107 0.46 5.13 -20.30
N THR A 108 0.37 5.16 -21.63
CA THR A 108 -0.31 6.25 -22.34
C THR A 108 -1.82 6.03 -22.32
N VAL A 109 -2.57 7.11 -22.15
CA VAL A 109 -4.02 7.09 -21.96
C VAL A 109 -4.69 8.20 -22.76
N PRO A 110 -5.99 8.07 -23.08
CA PRO A 110 -6.78 9.16 -23.65
C PRO A 110 -6.78 10.38 -22.75
N ASN A 111 -7.14 11.52 -23.33
CA ASN A 111 -7.27 12.77 -22.58
C ASN A 111 -8.27 12.65 -21.40
N ALA A 112 -8.18 13.57 -20.44
CA ALA A 112 -9.02 13.54 -19.23
C ALA A 112 -10.53 13.43 -19.48
N TYR A 113 -11.01 14.00 -20.59
CA TYR A 113 -12.44 14.00 -20.95
C TYR A 113 -12.90 12.73 -21.69
N SER A 114 -11.97 11.95 -22.24
CA SER A 114 -12.26 10.72 -22.97
C SER A 114 -11.92 9.46 -22.18
N ARG A 115 -11.57 9.60 -20.89
CA ARG A 115 -11.30 8.47 -20.00
C ARG A 115 -12.28 8.44 -18.83
N ARG A 116 -12.64 7.23 -18.37
CA ARG A 116 -13.41 7.01 -17.15
C ARG A 116 -12.67 6.03 -16.25
N ILE A 117 -12.61 6.34 -14.95
CA ILE A 117 -12.03 5.46 -13.94
C ILE A 117 -13.18 4.74 -13.24
N ASP A 118 -13.28 3.43 -13.47
CA ASP A 118 -14.28 2.59 -12.83
C ASP A 118 -13.63 1.85 -11.64
N VAL A 119 -14.29 1.93 -10.48
CA VAL A 119 -13.81 1.34 -9.22
C VAL A 119 -14.77 0.23 -8.80
N PHE A 120 -14.28 -1.01 -8.80
CA PHE A 120 -15.04 -2.18 -8.41
C PHE A 120 -14.60 -2.65 -7.03
N ILE A 121 -15.56 -2.83 -6.12
CA ILE A 121 -15.34 -3.48 -4.83
C ILE A 121 -15.62 -4.97 -5.03
N ARG A 122 -14.60 -5.79 -4.79
CA ARG A 122 -14.71 -7.26 -4.84
C ARG A 122 -15.30 -7.78 -3.53
N GLN A 123 -15.79 -9.01 -3.54
CA GLN A 123 -16.15 -9.69 -2.30
C GLN A 123 -14.88 -9.89 -1.46
N GLY A 124 -14.89 -9.28 -0.26
CA GLY A 124 -13.87 -9.47 0.76
C GLY A 124 -14.05 -10.75 1.56
N GLU A 125 -13.23 -10.91 2.59
CA GLU A 125 -13.40 -11.98 3.56
C GLU A 125 -14.75 -11.82 4.26
N LYS A 126 -15.57 -12.86 4.21
CA LYS A 126 -16.86 -12.88 4.89
C LYS A 126 -16.65 -13.40 6.30
N TYR A 127 -17.23 -12.73 7.28
CA TYR A 127 -17.33 -13.27 8.62
C TYR A 127 -18.08 -14.60 8.59
N GLU A 128 -17.40 -15.67 8.99
CA GLU A 128 -18.02 -16.94 9.31
C GLU A 128 -18.36 -16.94 10.79
N ALA A 129 -19.65 -17.13 11.11
CA ALA A 129 -20.07 -17.23 12.50
C ALA A 129 -19.30 -18.37 13.17
N PRO A 130 -18.78 -18.17 14.39
CA PRO A 130 -18.14 -19.23 15.12
C PRO A 130 -19.13 -20.38 15.29
N GLU A 131 -18.61 -21.60 15.24
CA GLU A 131 -19.39 -22.80 15.55
C GLU A 131 -20.18 -22.58 16.86
N PRO A 132 -21.50 -22.86 16.91
CA PRO A 132 -22.32 -22.62 18.11
C PRO A 132 -21.77 -23.32 19.37
N ASN A 133 -21.10 -24.45 19.17
CA ASN A 133 -20.49 -25.26 20.23
C ASN A 133 -18.98 -25.01 20.39
N ARG A 134 -18.42 -23.95 19.78
CA ARG A 134 -17.03 -23.58 20.03
C ARG A 134 -16.91 -23.28 21.52
N PRO A 135 -16.01 -23.96 22.27
CA PRO A 135 -15.75 -23.57 23.64
C PRO A 135 -15.24 -22.13 23.62
N LEU A 136 -16.02 -21.23 24.19
CA LEU A 136 -15.54 -19.88 24.47
C LEU A 136 -14.42 -20.08 25.48
N ARG A 137 -13.25 -19.49 25.21
CA ARG A 137 -12.20 -19.44 26.22
C ARG A 137 -12.74 -18.60 27.36
N THR A 138 -13.27 -19.24 28.39
CA THR A 138 -13.62 -18.57 29.62
C THR A 138 -12.37 -18.54 30.51
N ASP A 139 -12.25 -17.55 31.37
CA ASP A 139 -11.19 -17.56 32.39
C ASP A 139 -11.53 -18.53 33.55
N GLU A 140 -12.55 -19.39 33.38
CA GLU A 140 -12.94 -20.40 34.35
C GLU A 140 -11.83 -21.44 34.54
N MET A 141 -11.78 -22.01 35.74
CA MET A 141 -10.68 -22.89 36.14
C MET A 141 -10.60 -24.17 35.29
N GLY A 142 -11.71 -24.60 34.68
CA GLY A 142 -11.80 -25.78 33.82
C GLY A 142 -11.27 -25.59 32.39
N ASP A 143 -11.22 -24.35 31.89
CA ASP A 143 -10.74 -24.02 30.54
C ASP A 143 -9.23 -23.69 30.50
N ARG A 144 -8.59 -23.71 31.66
CA ARG A 144 -7.16 -23.40 31.81
C ARG A 144 -6.31 -24.61 31.41
N PRO A 145 -5.22 -24.41 30.65
CA PRO A 145 -4.37 -25.51 30.23
C PRO A 145 -3.72 -26.21 31.43
N ALA A 146 -3.44 -27.50 31.28
CA ALA A 146 -2.74 -28.29 32.31
C ALA A 146 -1.36 -27.66 32.60
N GLY A 147 -1.21 -27.05 33.77
CA GLY A 147 -0.02 -26.30 34.19
C GLY A 147 -0.22 -24.80 34.38
N TRP A 148 -1.45 -24.29 34.24
CA TRP A 148 -1.78 -22.91 34.62
C TRP A 148 -1.77 -22.75 36.15
N THR A 149 -1.05 -21.75 36.65
CA THR A 149 -1.01 -21.37 38.07
C THR A 149 -1.45 -19.90 38.20
N PRO A 150 -2.11 -19.48 39.29
CA PRO A 150 -2.44 -18.07 39.53
C PRO A 150 -1.22 -17.15 39.59
N ALA A 151 -0.04 -17.70 39.92
CA ALA A 151 1.24 -16.99 39.99
C ALA A 151 1.90 -16.82 38.62
N GLY A 152 1.48 -17.56 37.59
CA GLY A 152 2.10 -17.60 36.27
C GLY A 152 3.38 -18.45 36.26
N GLY A 153 3.41 -19.47 35.39
CA GLY A 153 4.57 -20.37 35.25
C GLY A 153 4.50 -21.60 36.16
N LYS A 154 5.22 -22.65 35.76
CA LYS A 154 5.41 -23.85 36.57
C LYS A 154 6.30 -23.51 37.77
N ASP A 155 6.06 -24.16 38.91
CA ASP A 155 6.90 -24.07 40.11
C ASP A 155 8.35 -24.57 39.88
N ASP A 156 8.68 -25.07 38.69
CA ASP A 156 10.04 -25.46 38.27
C ASP A 156 10.84 -24.31 37.62
N TYR A 157 10.29 -23.09 37.58
CA TYR A 157 11.03 -21.90 37.15
C TYR A 157 12.12 -21.55 38.18
N ARG A 158 13.34 -22.04 37.93
CA ARG A 158 14.55 -21.62 38.65
C ARG A 158 14.84 -20.16 38.29
N ASP A 159 15.19 -19.36 39.30
CA ASP A 159 15.48 -17.91 39.19
C ASP A 159 16.65 -17.54 38.23
N ASP A 160 17.41 -18.51 37.71
CA ASP A 160 18.60 -18.26 36.89
C ASP A 160 18.56 -19.00 35.53
N PRO A 161 18.31 -18.28 34.41
CA PRO A 161 18.31 -18.86 33.07
C PRO A 161 19.70 -19.11 32.47
N MET A 162 20.82 -18.84 33.17
CA MET A 162 22.17 -18.89 32.60
C MET A 162 23.03 -20.10 32.99
N THR A 163 22.53 -21.05 33.78
CA THR A 163 23.36 -22.19 34.28
C THR A 163 23.20 -23.50 33.49
N THR A 164 22.49 -23.50 32.36
CA THR A 164 22.18 -24.74 31.59
C THR A 164 23.25 -25.21 30.60
N TYR A 165 24.46 -24.63 30.59
CA TYR A 165 25.57 -25.09 29.74
C TYR A 165 26.86 -25.25 30.52
N ASP A 166 26.86 -26.10 31.54
CA ASP A 166 28.08 -26.71 32.07
C ASP A 166 27.76 -28.16 32.41
N ASP A 167 27.92 -29.05 31.42
CA ASP A 167 28.20 -30.49 31.54
C ASP A 167 28.77 -31.00 30.20
#